data_AF-A0AAV7SXG0-F1
#
_entry.id   AF-A0AAV7SXG0-F1
#
_cell.length_a   1.000
_cell.length_b   1.000
_cell.length_c   1.000
_cell.angle_alpha   90.00
_cell.angle_beta   90.00
_cell.angle_gamma   90.00
#
_symmetry.space_group_name_H-M   'P 1'
#
loop_
_entity.id
_entity.type
_entity.pdbx_description
1 polymer ?
#
loop_
_entity_poly.entity_id
_entity_poly.type
_entity_poly.pdbx_seq_one_letter_code
_entity_poly.pdbx_strand_id
1 'polypeptide(L)'
;MQALARKAVKCHHWEALTVQPLSQEALTVQPLSQEALTVQPLSQEALTVQPLSQEALTVQPLSQEALTVQPLSQETLTVLPLSQEALTEAVKVQPLSQEALTVQPLSQEALTVQPLSQEALTVQPLSQEALTVQPLSQEALTVQPLSQEAAMEQPLSQEAAMVQPLSQEAAMYSWKVLVKLGQSISHLLRIITGTIMTHQFPPLTVERKKELSDNARRIVANGKGILAADESVGTMGNRLKKINVENTEENRRFFRDLLFSVDPSISESIGGVILFHETLYQKSSNGKLFPQVIKEKGIVVGIKVDKGTAALAGTDGETTVQGLDGLSERCAQYKKDGADFAKWRCVLKISDSCPSQLSIQENANVLARYASICQQNGLVPIVEPEILPDGDHDLQRCQYATEKVLAAVYKALSDHHVYLEGTLLKPNMVTAGQACPKRYTPEEVAMATVTALSRTVPAAVPGICFLSGGQSEEEASLNLNAINRSPLPKPWKLSFSFGRALQASALAAWAGKPENLKASQEAFVKRAKINSLAAKGEYVASGTTKAAEAQSLFTASYTY
;
A
#
# COMPACT_ATOMS: atom_id res chain seq x y z
N MET A 1 29.38 -29.38 -42.55
CA MET A 1 30.60 -29.22 -41.71
C MET A 1 30.13 -28.74 -40.34
N GLN A 2 29.64 -29.64 -39.47
CA GLN A 2 30.44 -30.33 -38.45
C GLN A 2 31.47 -29.43 -37.77
N ALA A 3 31.09 -28.88 -36.62
CA ALA A 3 31.99 -28.62 -35.50
C ALA A 3 31.15 -28.60 -34.20
N LEU A 4 30.85 -29.80 -33.68
CA LEU A 4 30.46 -30.04 -32.30
C LEU A 4 31.55 -29.49 -31.37
N ALA A 5 31.35 -28.29 -30.84
CA ALA A 5 32.22 -27.77 -29.78
C ALA A 5 31.75 -28.30 -28.42
N ARG A 6 32.09 -29.56 -28.10
CA ARG A 6 32.03 -30.05 -26.72
C ARG A 6 33.07 -29.28 -25.89
N LYS A 7 32.66 -28.20 -25.23
CA LYS A 7 33.53 -27.45 -24.32
C LYS A 7 33.51 -28.12 -22.95
N ALA A 8 34.32 -29.16 -22.76
CA ALA A 8 34.56 -29.74 -21.44
C ALA A 8 35.38 -28.75 -20.60
N VAL A 9 34.77 -28.16 -19.57
CA VAL A 9 35.49 -27.32 -18.59
C VAL A 9 36.21 -28.25 -17.62
N LYS A 10 37.50 -28.51 -17.83
CA LYS A 10 38.39 -29.11 -16.83
C LYS A 10 39.10 -27.99 -16.07
N CYS A 11 38.80 -27.84 -14.78
CA CYS A 11 39.42 -26.85 -13.89
C CYS A 11 39.97 -27.51 -12.63
N HIS A 12 41.16 -27.08 -12.21
CA HIS A 12 41.82 -27.46 -10.96
C HIS A 12 41.70 -26.31 -9.93
N HIS A 13 41.22 -26.64 -8.73
CA HIS A 13 41.18 -25.88 -7.45
C HIS A 13 40.90 -24.37 -7.49
N TRP A 14 39.69 -23.99 -7.07
CA TRP A 14 39.16 -22.66 -6.78
C TRP A 14 38.26 -22.73 -5.53
N GLU A 15 37.97 -21.59 -4.88
CA GLU A 15 37.00 -21.45 -3.76
C GLU A 15 35.53 -21.37 -4.24
N ALA A 16 35.23 -20.59 -5.31
CA ALA A 16 33.93 -20.60 -6.02
C ALA A 16 34.03 -20.63 -7.59
N LEU A 17 33.11 -21.33 -8.29
CA LEU A 17 32.92 -21.27 -9.76
C LEU A 17 31.47 -21.16 -10.11
N THR A 18 31.26 -20.29 -11.08
CA THR A 18 29.97 -20.04 -11.70
C THR A 18 30.04 -20.39 -13.18
N VAL A 19 29.15 -21.28 -13.62
CA VAL A 19 28.99 -21.68 -15.02
C VAL A 19 27.69 -21.05 -15.56
N GLN A 20 27.83 -19.99 -16.38
CA GLN A 20 26.71 -19.21 -16.96
C GLN A 20 26.82 -19.05 -18.49
N PRO A 21 26.68 -20.13 -19.29
CA PRO A 21 26.63 -20.00 -20.74
C PRO A 21 25.29 -19.43 -21.22
N LEU A 22 25.33 -18.66 -22.31
CA LEU A 22 24.18 -17.96 -22.89
C LEU A 22 23.23 -18.91 -23.66
N SER A 23 23.74 -19.71 -24.60
CA SER A 23 22.95 -20.70 -25.37
C SER A 23 23.86 -21.74 -26.04
N GLN A 24 23.58 -23.03 -25.84
CA GLN A 24 24.20 -24.17 -26.53
C GLN A 24 23.20 -25.33 -26.61
N GLU A 25 23.38 -26.26 -27.56
CA GLU A 25 22.55 -27.48 -27.66
C GLU A 25 22.69 -28.34 -26.39
N ALA A 26 23.93 -28.62 -25.98
CA ALA A 26 24.21 -29.43 -24.79
C ALA A 26 25.36 -28.89 -23.95
N LEU A 27 25.17 -28.88 -22.62
CA LEU A 27 26.19 -28.50 -21.66
C LEU A 27 26.49 -29.66 -20.69
N THR A 28 27.78 -29.99 -20.53
CA THR A 28 28.25 -30.95 -19.53
C THR A 28 29.21 -30.27 -18.56
N VAL A 29 28.89 -30.33 -17.27
CA VAL A 29 29.68 -29.74 -16.17
C VAL A 29 30.24 -30.87 -15.30
N GLN A 30 31.56 -31.09 -15.35
CA GLN A 30 32.26 -32.17 -14.64
C GLN A 30 33.54 -31.67 -13.91
N PRO A 31 33.42 -30.80 -12.89
CA PRO A 31 34.58 -30.38 -12.10
C PRO A 31 35.03 -31.46 -11.12
N LEU A 32 36.32 -31.44 -10.76
CA LEU A 32 36.96 -32.44 -9.90
C LEU A 32 36.71 -32.22 -8.39
N SER A 33 37.17 -31.11 -7.80
CA SER A 33 36.97 -30.84 -6.37
C SER A 33 37.02 -29.35 -6.07
N GLN A 34 35.99 -28.80 -5.43
CA GLN A 34 35.86 -27.37 -5.16
C GLN A 34 34.92 -27.14 -3.96
N GLU A 35 34.94 -25.98 -3.31
CA GLU A 35 34.03 -25.71 -2.17
C GLU A 35 32.59 -25.49 -2.66
N ALA A 36 32.35 -24.55 -3.58
CA ALA A 36 30.99 -24.19 -4.02
C ALA A 36 30.80 -24.04 -5.55
N LEU A 37 30.01 -24.92 -6.18
CA LEU A 37 29.68 -24.86 -7.62
C LEU A 37 28.28 -24.30 -7.89
N THR A 38 28.21 -23.26 -8.73
CA THR A 38 26.95 -22.70 -9.23
C THR A 38 26.81 -22.91 -10.74
N VAL A 39 25.73 -23.54 -11.20
CA VAL A 39 25.43 -23.79 -12.62
C VAL A 39 24.11 -23.09 -12.99
N GLN A 40 24.18 -22.03 -13.81
CA GLN A 40 23.06 -21.16 -14.17
C GLN A 40 23.06 -20.83 -15.69
N PRO A 41 22.84 -21.81 -16.58
CA PRO A 41 22.70 -21.52 -18.00
C PRO A 41 21.36 -20.85 -18.32
N LEU A 42 21.35 -20.00 -19.36
CA LEU A 42 20.16 -19.27 -19.80
C LEU A 42 19.21 -20.11 -20.68
N SER A 43 19.72 -20.85 -21.66
CA SER A 43 18.90 -21.75 -22.51
C SER A 43 19.76 -22.90 -23.03
N GLN A 44 19.33 -24.15 -22.83
CA GLN A 44 20.01 -25.38 -23.31
C GLN A 44 18.96 -26.40 -23.76
N GLU A 45 19.24 -27.30 -24.70
CA GLU A 45 18.35 -28.46 -24.88
C GLU A 45 18.61 -29.46 -23.75
N ALA A 46 19.89 -29.82 -23.52
CA ALA A 46 20.29 -30.76 -22.47
C ALA A 46 21.37 -30.21 -21.53
N LEU A 47 21.13 -30.30 -20.21
CA LEU A 47 22.12 -29.99 -19.18
C LEU A 47 22.48 -31.25 -18.37
N THR A 48 23.77 -31.59 -18.32
CA THR A 48 24.31 -32.66 -17.46
C THR A 48 25.32 -32.10 -16.46
N VAL A 49 25.08 -32.31 -15.16
CA VAL A 49 25.95 -31.85 -14.06
C VAL A 49 26.41 -33.06 -13.25
N GLN A 50 27.72 -33.34 -13.28
CA GLN A 50 28.36 -34.52 -12.70
C GLN A 50 29.68 -34.17 -12.00
N PRO A 51 29.67 -33.38 -10.90
CA PRO A 51 30.86 -33.10 -10.13
C PRO A 51 31.26 -34.29 -9.24
N LEU A 52 32.56 -34.40 -8.93
CA LEU A 52 33.09 -35.47 -8.08
C LEU A 52 32.93 -35.16 -6.58
N SER A 53 33.49 -34.07 -6.05
CA SER A 53 33.39 -33.73 -4.61
C SER A 53 33.23 -32.22 -4.41
N GLN A 54 32.18 -31.76 -3.73
CA GLN A 54 32.04 -30.34 -3.33
C GLN A 54 31.38 -30.22 -1.96
N GLU A 55 31.46 -29.06 -1.30
CA GLU A 55 30.65 -28.79 -0.11
C GLU A 55 29.22 -28.41 -0.52
N ALA A 56 29.09 -27.49 -1.49
CA ALA A 56 27.80 -27.02 -1.99
C ALA A 56 27.68 -27.06 -3.52
N LEU A 57 26.56 -27.61 -4.01
CA LEU A 57 26.18 -27.58 -5.43
C LEU A 57 24.82 -26.91 -5.61
N THR A 58 24.79 -25.82 -6.38
CA THR A 58 23.55 -25.13 -6.79
C THR A 58 23.37 -25.19 -8.30
N VAL A 59 22.24 -25.75 -8.75
CA VAL A 59 21.88 -25.87 -10.18
C VAL A 59 20.57 -25.12 -10.43
N GLN A 60 20.62 -23.99 -11.15
CA GLN A 60 19.45 -23.15 -11.47
C GLN A 60 19.43 -22.76 -12.96
N PRO A 61 19.13 -23.70 -13.87
CA PRO A 61 18.98 -23.39 -15.28
C PRO A 61 17.64 -22.67 -15.54
N LEU A 62 17.64 -21.73 -16.51
CA LEU A 62 16.49 -20.88 -16.81
C LEU A 62 15.56 -21.46 -17.88
N SER A 63 16.07 -22.24 -18.83
CA SER A 63 15.27 -22.95 -19.83
C SER A 63 16.02 -24.18 -20.33
N GLN A 64 15.39 -25.36 -20.23
CA GLN A 64 15.96 -26.63 -20.67
C GLN A 64 14.90 -27.70 -20.97
N GLU A 65 15.17 -28.55 -21.96
CA GLU A 65 14.33 -29.72 -22.27
C GLU A 65 14.63 -30.89 -21.32
N ALA A 66 15.90 -31.12 -21.00
CA ALA A 66 16.33 -32.17 -20.09
C ALA A 66 17.40 -31.71 -19.09
N LEU A 67 17.23 -32.07 -17.82
CA LEU A 67 18.20 -31.84 -16.75
C LEU A 67 18.59 -33.15 -16.07
N THR A 68 19.89 -33.47 -16.08
CA THR A 68 20.47 -34.60 -15.33
C THR A 68 21.52 -34.10 -14.33
N VAL A 69 21.31 -34.40 -13.05
CA VAL A 69 22.21 -34.03 -11.94
C VAL A 69 22.63 -35.30 -11.21
N GLN A 70 23.91 -35.66 -11.29
CA GLN A 70 24.49 -36.88 -10.69
C GLN A 70 25.87 -36.60 -10.04
N PRO A 71 25.92 -35.89 -8.91
CA PRO A 71 27.15 -35.70 -8.15
C PRO A 71 27.53 -36.95 -7.35
N LEU A 72 28.83 -37.15 -7.09
CA LEU A 72 29.31 -38.26 -6.26
C LEU A 72 29.19 -37.94 -4.75
N SER A 73 29.87 -36.92 -4.23
CA SER A 73 29.87 -36.61 -2.79
C SER A 73 29.67 -35.12 -2.55
N GLN A 74 28.62 -34.72 -1.82
CA GLN A 74 28.35 -33.32 -1.48
C GLN A 74 27.88 -33.17 -0.03
N GLU A 75 28.01 -32.03 0.63
CA GLU A 75 27.25 -31.78 1.87
C GLU A 75 25.82 -31.36 1.49
N THR A 76 25.70 -30.35 0.61
CA THR A 76 24.42 -29.78 0.19
C THR A 76 24.22 -29.78 -1.32
N LEU A 77 23.05 -30.24 -1.77
CA LEU A 77 22.61 -30.18 -3.17
C LEU A 77 21.29 -29.41 -3.30
N THR A 78 21.30 -28.31 -4.06
CA THR A 78 20.12 -27.51 -4.38
C THR A 78 19.84 -27.48 -5.88
N VAL A 79 18.68 -27.97 -6.29
CA VAL A 79 18.24 -28.02 -7.71
C VAL A 79 16.96 -27.22 -7.90
N LEU A 80 17.07 -26.08 -8.59
CA LEU A 80 16.00 -25.08 -8.78
C LEU A 80 15.84 -24.67 -10.26
N PRO A 81 15.38 -25.57 -11.13
CA PRO A 81 15.13 -25.25 -12.54
C PRO A 81 13.93 -24.30 -12.68
N LEU A 82 14.11 -23.25 -13.49
CA LEU A 82 13.16 -22.15 -13.66
C LEU A 82 12.56 -22.12 -15.08
N SER A 83 11.93 -23.20 -15.55
CA SER A 83 11.32 -23.23 -16.90
C SER A 83 10.05 -22.36 -16.99
N GLN A 84 9.96 -21.52 -18.04
CA GLN A 84 8.77 -20.73 -18.42
C GLN A 84 7.91 -21.40 -19.51
N GLU A 85 8.40 -22.45 -20.16
CA GLU A 85 7.67 -23.17 -21.21
C GLU A 85 7.40 -24.62 -20.77
N ALA A 86 6.30 -25.19 -21.26
CA ALA A 86 5.80 -26.53 -20.95
C ALA A 86 6.67 -27.69 -21.50
N LEU A 87 7.98 -27.48 -21.68
CA LEU A 87 8.89 -28.42 -22.32
C LEU A 87 10.18 -28.59 -21.50
N THR A 88 10.06 -29.01 -20.25
CA THR A 88 11.11 -29.87 -19.69
C THR A 88 10.49 -31.25 -19.54
N GLU A 89 10.85 -32.15 -20.46
CA GLU A 89 10.32 -33.51 -20.50
C GLU A 89 10.70 -34.27 -19.21
N ALA A 90 11.92 -34.06 -18.69
CA ALA A 90 12.37 -34.76 -17.49
C ALA A 90 13.47 -34.04 -16.70
N VAL A 91 13.30 -34.00 -15.38
CA VAL A 91 14.37 -33.70 -14.41
C VAL A 91 14.75 -34.99 -13.70
N LYS A 92 16.03 -35.39 -13.81
CA LYS A 92 16.61 -36.57 -13.15
C LYS A 92 17.69 -36.15 -12.17
N VAL A 93 17.48 -36.43 -10.89
CA VAL A 93 18.41 -36.13 -9.79
C VAL A 93 18.79 -37.46 -9.12
N GLN A 94 20.03 -37.91 -9.33
CA GLN A 94 20.53 -39.20 -8.79
C GLN A 94 21.91 -39.02 -8.13
N PRO A 95 21.96 -38.40 -6.95
CA PRO A 95 23.22 -38.17 -6.25
C PRO A 95 23.59 -39.39 -5.36
N LEU A 96 24.89 -39.58 -5.10
CA LEU A 96 25.38 -40.76 -4.37
C LEU A 96 25.42 -40.60 -2.83
N SER A 97 26.12 -39.61 -2.29
CA SER A 97 26.20 -39.37 -0.83
C SER A 97 26.11 -37.89 -0.45
N GLN A 98 25.06 -37.50 0.30
CA GLN A 98 24.77 -36.12 0.70
C GLN A 98 24.31 -36.00 2.15
N GLU A 99 24.43 -34.84 2.78
CA GLU A 99 23.71 -34.58 4.05
C GLU A 99 22.29 -34.11 3.72
N ALA A 100 22.15 -33.09 2.85
CA ALA A 100 20.87 -32.50 2.48
C ALA A 100 20.67 -32.39 0.96
N LEU A 101 19.48 -32.81 0.49
CA LEU A 101 19.03 -32.65 -0.88
C LEU A 101 17.74 -31.82 -0.94
N THR A 102 17.77 -30.68 -1.64
CA THR A 102 16.60 -29.84 -1.93
C THR A 102 16.33 -29.75 -3.42
N VAL A 103 15.11 -30.10 -3.83
CA VAL A 103 14.65 -30.09 -5.23
C VAL A 103 13.34 -29.31 -5.31
N GLN A 104 13.34 -28.12 -5.93
CA GLN A 104 12.14 -27.27 -6.07
C GLN A 104 11.97 -26.76 -7.52
N PRO A 105 11.47 -27.61 -8.45
CA PRO A 105 11.17 -27.18 -9.80
C PRO A 105 9.85 -26.39 -9.88
N LEU A 106 9.78 -25.41 -10.78
CA LEU A 106 8.57 -24.63 -11.03
C LEU A 106 7.50 -25.40 -11.83
N SER A 107 7.83 -25.98 -13.00
CA SER A 107 6.84 -26.68 -13.84
C SER A 107 7.50 -27.67 -14.79
N GLN A 108 7.38 -28.99 -14.58
CA GLN A 108 7.89 -30.03 -15.51
C GLN A 108 6.84 -31.11 -15.79
N GLU A 109 7.05 -31.96 -16.80
CA GLU A 109 6.20 -33.15 -17.01
C GLU A 109 6.53 -34.26 -15.99
N ALA A 110 7.80 -34.64 -15.90
CA ALA A 110 8.26 -35.68 -14.98
C ALA A 110 9.44 -35.25 -14.10
N LEU A 111 9.35 -35.55 -12.80
CA LEU A 111 10.43 -35.42 -11.84
C LEU A 111 10.83 -36.79 -11.27
N THR A 112 12.08 -37.19 -11.44
CA THR A 112 12.66 -38.40 -10.86
C THR A 112 13.81 -38.06 -9.91
N VAL A 113 13.65 -38.41 -8.63
CA VAL A 113 14.64 -38.19 -7.57
C VAL A 113 15.02 -39.54 -6.96
N GLN A 114 16.24 -40.02 -7.21
CA GLN A 114 16.73 -41.32 -6.74
C GLN A 114 18.12 -41.19 -6.09
N PRO A 115 18.21 -40.60 -4.91
CA PRO A 115 19.47 -40.51 -4.18
C PRO A 115 19.79 -41.84 -3.44
N LEU A 116 21.08 -42.16 -3.30
CA LEU A 116 21.50 -43.38 -2.61
C LEU A 116 21.52 -43.21 -1.07
N SER A 117 22.19 -42.18 -0.54
CA SER A 117 22.32 -41.95 0.90
C SER A 117 22.25 -40.47 1.27
N GLN A 118 21.31 -40.10 2.15
CA GLN A 118 21.17 -38.74 2.65
C GLN A 118 20.52 -38.64 4.04
N GLU A 119 20.83 -37.62 4.84
CA GLU A 119 20.13 -37.39 6.11
C GLU A 119 18.72 -36.81 5.84
N ALA A 120 18.65 -35.76 5.01
CA ALA A 120 17.40 -35.06 4.72
C ALA A 120 17.13 -34.90 3.20
N LEU A 121 15.91 -35.25 2.78
CA LEU A 121 15.40 -35.05 1.43
C LEU A 121 14.17 -34.13 1.45
N THR A 122 14.24 -32.99 0.75
CA THR A 122 13.13 -32.05 0.52
C THR A 122 12.82 -31.92 -0.96
N VAL A 123 11.60 -32.30 -1.36
CA VAL A 123 11.11 -32.22 -2.74
C VAL A 123 9.82 -31.38 -2.75
N GLN A 124 9.88 -30.18 -3.32
CA GLN A 124 8.75 -29.23 -3.35
C GLN A 124 8.51 -28.69 -4.77
N PRO A 125 7.94 -29.51 -5.67
CA PRO A 125 7.60 -29.05 -7.00
C PRO A 125 6.32 -28.20 -6.98
N LEU A 126 6.26 -27.14 -7.78
CA LEU A 126 5.04 -26.34 -7.92
C LEU A 126 3.98 -27.04 -8.78
N SER A 127 4.33 -27.49 -10.00
CA SER A 127 3.42 -28.21 -10.92
C SER A 127 4.14 -29.36 -11.63
N GLN A 128 3.58 -30.57 -11.61
CA GLN A 128 4.11 -31.77 -12.29
C GLN A 128 3.00 -32.72 -12.75
N GLU A 129 3.18 -33.46 -13.85
CA GLU A 129 2.30 -34.58 -14.19
C GLU A 129 2.66 -35.83 -13.38
N ALA A 130 3.95 -36.19 -13.36
CA ALA A 130 4.46 -37.38 -12.68
C ALA A 130 5.61 -37.09 -11.72
N LEU A 131 5.50 -37.58 -10.48
CA LEU A 131 6.58 -37.55 -9.48
C LEU A 131 7.00 -38.97 -9.08
N THR A 132 8.30 -39.27 -9.21
CA THR A 132 8.93 -40.49 -8.69
C THR A 132 10.04 -40.13 -7.71
N VAL A 133 9.91 -40.57 -6.46
CA VAL A 133 10.93 -40.41 -5.41
C VAL A 133 11.30 -41.78 -4.86
N GLN A 134 12.53 -42.23 -5.12
CA GLN A 134 13.03 -43.56 -4.70
C GLN A 134 14.42 -43.46 -4.04
N PRO A 135 14.48 -43.04 -2.77
CA PRO A 135 15.71 -43.02 -2.00
C PRO A 135 16.05 -44.40 -1.43
N LEU A 136 17.34 -44.78 -1.38
CA LEU A 136 17.75 -46.05 -0.78
C LEU A 136 17.86 -46.00 0.75
N SER A 137 18.52 -44.98 1.31
CA SER A 137 18.63 -44.76 2.76
C SER A 137 18.51 -43.29 3.15
N GLN A 138 17.61 -42.97 4.10
CA GLN A 138 17.45 -41.62 4.63
C GLN A 138 16.83 -41.54 6.04
N GLU A 139 17.13 -40.46 6.77
CA GLU A 139 16.52 -40.20 8.10
C GLU A 139 15.17 -39.48 7.94
N ALA A 140 15.13 -38.40 7.14
CA ALA A 140 13.95 -37.55 6.96
C ALA A 140 13.58 -37.32 5.49
N LEU A 141 12.29 -37.49 5.17
CA LEU A 141 11.69 -37.19 3.87
C LEU A 141 10.56 -36.16 3.98
N THR A 142 10.66 -35.08 3.22
CA THR A 142 9.59 -34.09 3.02
C THR A 142 9.26 -33.97 1.54
N VAL A 143 8.03 -34.34 1.17
CA VAL A 143 7.49 -34.17 -0.20
C VAL A 143 6.23 -33.30 -0.13
N GLN A 144 6.29 -32.11 -0.72
CA GLN A 144 5.18 -31.13 -0.70
C GLN A 144 4.92 -30.54 -2.10
N PRO A 145 4.14 -31.23 -2.94
CA PRO A 145 3.74 -30.71 -4.22
C PRO A 145 2.51 -29.80 -4.12
N LEU A 146 2.48 -28.73 -4.94
CA LEU A 146 1.33 -27.81 -5.02
C LEU A 146 0.23 -28.33 -5.96
N SER A 147 0.57 -28.95 -7.10
CA SER A 147 -0.38 -29.66 -7.99
C SER A 147 0.28 -30.86 -8.70
N GLN A 148 -0.37 -32.04 -8.66
CA GLN A 148 0.10 -33.30 -9.26
C GLN A 148 -1.02 -34.20 -9.77
N GLU A 149 -0.78 -34.93 -10.87
CA GLU A 149 -1.69 -35.97 -11.38
C GLU A 149 -1.36 -37.38 -10.85
N ALA A 150 -0.07 -37.75 -10.75
CA ALA A 150 0.36 -39.05 -10.26
C ALA A 150 1.66 -39.00 -9.43
N ALA A 151 1.69 -39.73 -8.31
CA ALA A 151 2.86 -39.85 -7.43
C ALA A 151 3.16 -41.33 -7.09
N MET A 152 4.44 -41.72 -7.18
CA MET A 152 4.94 -43.02 -6.75
C MET A 152 6.14 -42.87 -5.82
N GLU A 153 6.04 -43.42 -4.61
CA GLU A 153 7.09 -43.43 -3.59
C GLU A 153 7.44 -44.87 -3.21
N GLN A 154 8.73 -45.23 -3.24
CA GLN A 154 9.23 -46.54 -2.80
C GLN A 154 10.55 -46.42 -2.03
N PRO A 155 10.54 -46.00 -0.75
CA PRO A 155 11.74 -46.02 0.08
C PRO A 155 12.07 -47.44 0.56
N LEU A 156 13.36 -47.81 0.56
CA LEU A 156 13.84 -49.12 1.05
C LEU A 156 14.16 -49.13 2.57
N SER A 157 14.53 -47.97 3.15
CA SER A 157 14.77 -47.79 4.59
C SER A 157 14.53 -46.31 5.01
N GLN A 158 13.75 -46.07 6.07
CA GLN A 158 13.32 -44.71 6.50
C GLN A 158 12.94 -44.65 7.99
N GLU A 159 13.32 -43.56 8.69
CA GLU A 159 12.90 -43.29 10.09
C GLU A 159 11.66 -42.39 10.20
N ALA A 160 11.56 -41.30 9.41
CA ALA A 160 10.41 -40.38 9.44
C ALA A 160 9.97 -39.90 8.04
N ALA A 161 8.66 -39.83 7.80
CA ALA A 161 8.04 -39.40 6.54
C ALA A 161 6.95 -38.33 6.76
N MET A 162 6.99 -37.23 6.01
CA MET A 162 5.90 -36.24 5.94
C MET A 162 5.53 -35.95 4.48
N VAL A 163 4.30 -36.30 4.10
CA VAL A 163 3.73 -36.08 2.76
C VAL A 163 2.46 -35.24 2.89
N GLN A 164 2.39 -34.09 2.23
CA GLN A 164 1.21 -33.20 2.26
C GLN A 164 0.88 -32.66 0.85
N PRO A 165 -0.05 -33.29 0.11
CA PRO A 165 -0.62 -32.71 -1.11
C PRO A 165 -1.70 -31.67 -0.76
N LEU A 166 -1.68 -30.51 -1.43
CA LEU A 166 -2.62 -29.40 -1.21
C LEU A 166 -3.84 -29.38 -2.15
N SER A 167 -3.91 -30.24 -3.17
CA SER A 167 -5.04 -30.35 -4.11
C SER A 167 -5.78 -31.69 -3.99
N GLN A 168 -7.13 -31.64 -4.01
CA GLN A 168 -8.01 -32.82 -3.97
C GLN A 168 -8.00 -33.56 -5.31
N GLU A 169 -7.22 -34.63 -5.42
CA GLU A 169 -7.60 -35.87 -6.12
C GLU A 169 -6.56 -36.95 -5.75
N ALA A 170 -7.02 -38.18 -5.55
CA ALA A 170 -6.28 -39.37 -5.10
C ALA A 170 -5.93 -39.50 -3.60
N ALA A 171 -6.91 -39.92 -2.79
CA ALA A 171 -6.66 -40.68 -1.56
C ALA A 171 -7.65 -41.85 -1.46
N MET A 172 -7.26 -43.00 -2.02
CA MET A 172 -7.92 -44.27 -1.77
C MET A 172 -6.92 -45.13 -0.99
N TYR A 173 -7.11 -45.38 0.31
CA TYR A 173 -6.86 -46.65 1.01
C TYR A 173 -7.13 -46.56 2.54
N SER A 174 -8.09 -47.39 2.98
CA SER A 174 -8.30 -48.03 4.30
C SER A 174 -8.57 -47.20 5.58
N TRP A 175 -9.86 -46.92 5.81
CA TRP A 175 -10.48 -46.25 6.98
C TRP A 175 -10.50 -47.07 8.30
N LYS A 176 -10.06 -48.33 8.35
CA LYS A 176 -10.41 -49.24 9.46
C LYS A 176 -9.50 -49.24 10.70
N VAL A 177 -8.43 -48.43 10.76
CA VAL A 177 -7.49 -48.43 11.92
C VAL A 177 -7.62 -47.20 12.83
N LEU A 178 -8.28 -46.11 12.39
CA LEU A 178 -8.20 -44.80 13.07
C LEU A 178 -9.22 -44.52 14.18
N VAL A 179 -10.19 -45.41 14.46
CA VAL A 179 -11.26 -45.10 15.42
C VAL A 179 -10.83 -45.25 16.89
N LYS A 180 -9.72 -45.95 17.20
CA LYS A 180 -9.28 -46.19 18.60
C LYS A 180 -8.16 -45.29 19.12
N LEU A 181 -7.52 -44.49 18.27
CA LEU A 181 -6.47 -43.53 18.68
C LEU A 181 -6.96 -42.07 18.79
N GLY A 182 -8.17 -41.77 18.28
CA GLY A 182 -8.69 -40.40 18.16
C GLY A 182 -8.96 -39.64 19.46
N GLN A 183 -9.13 -40.33 20.60
CA GLN A 183 -9.41 -39.65 21.87
C GLN A 183 -8.15 -39.24 22.64
N SER A 184 -7.02 -39.94 22.47
CA SER A 184 -5.75 -39.57 23.10
C SER A 184 -4.95 -38.59 22.23
N ILE A 185 -5.16 -38.61 20.91
CA ILE A 185 -4.55 -37.67 19.97
C ILE A 185 -5.17 -36.28 20.12
N SER A 186 -6.46 -36.10 20.40
CA SER A 186 -7.04 -34.74 20.52
C SER A 186 -6.36 -33.87 21.61
N HIS A 187 -5.91 -34.48 22.71
CA HIS A 187 -5.20 -33.78 23.78
C HIS A 187 -3.73 -33.51 23.44
N LEU A 188 -3.06 -34.45 22.75
CA LEU A 188 -1.68 -34.28 22.30
C LEU A 188 -1.56 -33.37 21.07
N LEU A 189 -2.55 -33.39 20.17
CA LEU A 189 -2.66 -32.51 19.01
C LEU A 189 -2.84 -31.06 19.49
N ARG A 190 -3.63 -30.79 20.53
CA ARG A 190 -3.69 -29.43 21.11
C ARG A 190 -2.37 -28.95 21.72
N ILE A 191 -1.46 -29.85 22.08
CA ILE A 191 -0.14 -29.53 22.66
C ILE A 191 0.94 -29.45 21.55
N ILE A 192 0.81 -30.20 20.46
CA ILE A 192 1.81 -30.31 19.37
C ILE A 192 1.41 -29.48 18.14
N THR A 193 0.14 -29.44 17.75
CA THR A 193 -0.42 -28.36 16.91
C THR A 193 -0.70 -27.16 17.81
N GLY A 194 0.37 -26.60 18.39
CA GLY A 194 0.40 -25.15 18.51
C GLY A 194 0.19 -24.63 17.10
N THR A 195 -1.08 -24.42 16.73
CA THR A 195 -1.43 -23.59 15.60
C THR A 195 -0.63 -22.32 15.86
N ILE A 196 0.43 -22.10 15.09
CA ILE A 196 1.03 -20.77 15.01
C ILE A 196 -0.06 -19.96 14.33
N MET A 197 -1.03 -19.53 15.13
CA MET A 197 -1.82 -18.34 14.86
C MET A 197 -0.79 -17.33 14.36
N THR A 198 -1.06 -16.67 13.24
CA THR A 198 -0.26 -15.51 12.85
C THR A 198 -0.14 -14.64 14.09
N HIS A 199 1.05 -14.59 14.69
CA HIS A 199 1.20 -14.01 16.01
C HIS A 199 0.87 -12.53 15.87
N GLN A 200 -0.28 -12.12 16.40
CA GLN A 200 -0.65 -10.73 16.43
C GLN A 200 0.23 -10.06 17.47
N PHE A 201 1.15 -9.21 17.03
CA PHE A 201 1.80 -8.22 17.88
C PHE A 201 0.93 -6.97 17.82
N PRO A 202 0.05 -6.71 18.81
CA PRO A 202 -0.92 -5.64 18.70
C PRO A 202 -0.16 -4.31 18.70
N PRO A 203 -0.20 -3.50 17.64
CA PRO A 203 0.57 -2.27 17.57
C PRO A 203 0.03 -1.20 18.52
N LEU A 204 -1.23 -1.30 18.94
CA LEU A 204 -1.91 -0.29 19.76
C LEU A 204 -2.62 -0.95 20.93
N THR A 205 -2.58 -0.31 22.10
CA THR A 205 -3.38 -0.69 23.26
C THR A 205 -4.87 -0.42 23.03
N VAL A 206 -5.74 -1.01 23.85
CA VAL A 206 -7.20 -0.80 23.78
C VAL A 206 -7.55 0.67 24.01
N GLU A 207 -6.89 1.32 24.96
CA GLU A 207 -7.07 2.73 25.30
C GLU A 207 -6.68 3.62 24.12
N ARG A 208 -5.55 3.30 23.46
CA ARG A 208 -5.10 4.04 22.28
C ARG A 208 -6.06 3.87 21.11
N LYS A 209 -6.55 2.65 20.85
CA LYS A 209 -7.58 2.40 19.81
C LYS A 209 -8.86 3.19 20.09
N LYS A 210 -9.31 3.21 21.35
CA LYS A 210 -10.48 3.98 21.76
C LYS A 210 -10.29 5.47 21.53
N GLU A 211 -9.19 6.04 21.99
CA GLU A 211 -8.87 7.47 21.81
C GLU A 211 -8.87 7.87 20.33
N LEU A 212 -8.18 7.09 19.49
CA LEU A 212 -8.11 7.35 18.05
C LEU A 212 -9.49 7.26 17.39
N SER A 213 -10.28 6.23 17.72
CA SER A 213 -11.62 6.07 17.15
C SER A 213 -12.59 7.16 17.60
N ASP A 214 -12.56 7.54 18.88
CA ASP A 214 -13.39 8.62 19.42
C ASP A 214 -13.05 9.95 18.73
N ASN A 215 -11.77 10.28 18.58
CA ASN A 215 -11.33 11.50 17.89
C ASN A 215 -11.73 11.49 16.41
N ALA A 216 -11.52 10.38 15.70
CA ALA A 216 -11.93 10.26 14.30
C ALA A 216 -13.43 10.50 14.13
N ARG A 217 -14.28 9.88 14.97
CA ARG A 217 -15.74 10.07 14.95
C ARG A 217 -16.17 11.48 15.32
N ARG A 218 -15.47 12.16 16.25
CA ARG A 218 -15.74 13.57 16.59
C ARG A 218 -15.49 14.50 15.40
N ILE A 219 -14.42 14.24 14.64
CA ILE A 219 -14.07 15.05 13.46
C ILE A 219 -15.16 14.94 12.38
N VAL A 220 -15.68 13.73 12.13
CA VAL A 220 -16.70 13.46 11.10
C VAL A 220 -18.12 13.31 11.65
N ALA A 221 -18.41 13.93 12.80
CA ALA A 221 -19.76 13.93 13.36
C ALA A 221 -20.77 14.49 12.35
N ASN A 222 -22.05 14.15 12.50
CA ASN A 222 -23.06 14.43 11.49
C ASN A 222 -23.12 15.92 11.09
N GLY A 223 -22.92 16.23 9.80
CA GLY A 223 -22.87 17.60 9.29
C GLY A 223 -21.58 18.37 9.57
N LYS A 224 -20.58 17.75 10.20
CA LYS A 224 -19.29 18.40 10.46
C LYS A 224 -18.24 17.98 9.43
N GLY A 225 -17.37 18.92 9.06
CA GLY A 225 -16.19 18.67 8.25
C GLY A 225 -14.95 19.33 8.83
N ILE A 226 -13.92 19.48 7.99
CA ILE A 226 -12.60 19.96 8.40
C ILE A 226 -12.28 21.25 7.65
N LEU A 227 -11.82 22.27 8.39
CA LEU A 227 -11.13 23.42 7.82
C LEU A 227 -9.65 23.07 7.63
N ALA A 228 -9.18 23.01 6.39
CA ALA A 228 -7.77 22.83 6.08
C ALA A 228 -7.07 24.21 6.02
N ALA A 229 -6.48 24.64 7.14
CA ALA A 229 -5.78 25.92 7.30
C ALA A 229 -4.26 25.71 7.45
N ASP A 230 -3.74 24.67 6.78
CA ASP A 230 -2.39 24.14 6.86
C ASP A 230 -1.50 24.55 5.70
N GLU A 231 -1.85 25.65 5.03
CA GLU A 231 -1.00 26.24 4.01
C GLU A 231 0.38 26.56 4.59
N SER A 232 1.45 26.10 3.93
CA SER A 232 2.82 26.49 4.25
C SER A 232 3.00 28.01 4.08
N VAL A 233 4.12 28.54 4.58
CA VAL A 233 4.48 29.96 4.38
C VAL A 233 4.46 30.35 2.89
N GLY A 234 4.98 29.49 2.01
CA GLY A 234 4.99 29.71 0.57
C GLY A 234 3.58 29.68 -0.04
N THR A 235 2.79 28.67 0.31
CA THR A 235 1.41 28.54 -0.20
C THR A 235 0.49 29.65 0.27
N MET A 236 0.59 30.05 1.54
CA MET A 236 -0.16 31.19 2.04
C MET A 236 0.30 32.49 1.36
N GLY A 237 1.59 32.65 1.11
CA GLY A 237 2.13 33.78 0.33
C GLY A 237 1.52 33.88 -1.07
N ASN A 238 1.39 32.77 -1.78
CA ASN A 238 0.72 32.73 -3.09
C ASN A 238 -0.76 33.16 -3.00
N ARG A 239 -1.44 32.87 -1.89
CA ARG A 239 -2.83 33.32 -1.66
C ARG A 239 -2.91 34.80 -1.33
N LEU A 240 -2.06 35.30 -0.43
CA LEU A 240 -2.00 36.72 -0.05
C LEU A 240 -1.65 37.61 -1.25
N LYS A 241 -0.75 37.16 -2.13
CA LYS A 241 -0.41 37.87 -3.36
C LYS A 241 -1.63 38.14 -4.26
N LYS A 242 -2.61 37.23 -4.32
CA LYS A 242 -3.82 37.40 -5.13
C LYS A 242 -4.73 38.55 -4.65
N ILE A 243 -4.59 38.95 -3.39
CA ILE A 243 -5.32 40.09 -2.80
C ILE A 243 -4.39 41.28 -2.51
N ASN A 244 -3.19 41.30 -3.10
CA ASN A 244 -2.16 42.34 -2.91
C ASN A 244 -1.75 42.55 -1.44
N VAL A 245 -1.68 41.46 -0.66
CA VAL A 245 -1.21 41.48 0.73
C VAL A 245 0.19 40.88 0.82
N GLU A 246 1.06 41.53 1.59
CA GLU A 246 2.43 41.05 1.83
C GLU A 246 2.44 39.78 2.69
N ASN A 247 3.35 38.85 2.37
CA ASN A 247 3.48 37.59 3.11
C ASN A 247 4.34 37.72 4.39
N THR A 248 3.82 38.46 5.37
CA THR A 248 4.42 38.57 6.71
C THR A 248 3.84 37.55 7.67
N GLU A 249 4.58 37.21 8.73
CA GLU A 249 4.07 36.35 9.81
C GLU A 249 2.78 36.93 10.42
N GLU A 250 2.75 38.24 10.65
CA GLU A 250 1.56 38.91 11.21
C GLU A 250 0.35 38.82 10.28
N ASN A 251 0.50 38.98 8.97
CA ASN A 251 -0.61 38.85 8.03
C ASN A 251 -1.15 37.40 7.98
N ARG A 252 -0.26 36.40 8.07
CA ARG A 252 -0.66 34.99 8.17
C ARG A 252 -1.38 34.73 9.49
N ARG A 253 -0.83 35.21 10.62
CA ARG A 253 -1.43 35.12 11.95
C ARG A 253 -2.81 35.79 11.98
N PHE A 254 -2.94 37.01 11.47
CA PHE A 254 -4.19 37.78 11.43
C PHE A 254 -5.27 37.02 10.65
N PHE A 255 -4.95 36.51 9.47
CA PHE A 255 -5.93 35.76 8.68
C PHE A 255 -6.36 34.46 9.38
N ARG A 256 -5.45 33.77 10.09
CA ARG A 256 -5.81 32.61 10.92
C ARG A 256 -6.67 32.99 12.12
N ASP A 257 -6.32 34.07 12.81
CA ASP A 257 -7.10 34.60 13.93
C ASP A 257 -8.52 34.96 13.49
N LEU A 258 -8.66 35.58 12.31
CA LEU A 258 -9.96 35.87 11.70
C LEU A 258 -10.83 34.62 11.57
N LEU A 259 -10.28 33.53 11.03
CA LEU A 259 -11.01 32.27 10.85
C LEU A 259 -11.34 31.58 12.19
N PHE A 260 -10.45 31.68 13.17
CA PHE A 260 -10.58 30.96 14.44
C PHE A 260 -11.35 31.74 15.50
N SER A 261 -11.46 33.06 15.38
CA SER A 261 -12.18 33.94 16.32
C SER A 261 -13.68 34.09 16.01
N VAL A 262 -14.18 33.40 14.97
CA VAL A 262 -15.62 33.37 14.69
C VAL A 262 -16.43 32.77 15.84
N ASP A 263 -17.73 33.05 15.83
CA ASP A 263 -18.68 32.58 16.84
C ASP A 263 -18.58 31.05 17.07
N PRO A 264 -18.66 30.56 18.33
CA PRO A 264 -18.58 29.13 18.65
C PRO A 264 -19.58 28.22 17.93
N SER A 265 -20.69 28.75 17.41
CA SER A 265 -21.63 27.99 16.55
C SER A 265 -20.99 27.41 15.30
N ILE A 266 -19.81 27.88 14.89
CA ILE A 266 -19.03 27.26 13.81
C ILE A 266 -18.74 25.77 14.08
N SER A 267 -18.68 25.37 15.35
CA SER A 267 -18.49 23.97 15.77
C SER A 267 -19.63 23.03 15.35
N GLU A 268 -20.79 23.56 14.94
CA GLU A 268 -21.87 22.79 14.33
C GLU A 268 -21.53 22.33 12.91
N SER A 269 -20.62 23.04 12.23
CA SER A 269 -20.18 22.78 10.85
C SER A 269 -18.75 22.24 10.77
N ILE A 270 -17.90 22.57 11.75
CA ILE A 270 -16.48 22.20 11.75
C ILE A 270 -16.19 21.26 12.92
N GLY A 271 -15.73 20.04 12.61
CA GLY A 271 -15.31 19.03 13.57
C GLY A 271 -13.79 19.03 13.79
N GLY A 272 -13.00 19.49 12.82
CA GLY A 272 -11.55 19.61 12.95
C GLY A 272 -10.95 20.79 12.18
N VAL A 273 -9.78 21.27 12.63
CA VAL A 273 -8.97 22.27 11.92
C VAL A 273 -7.56 21.72 11.72
N ILE A 274 -7.08 21.66 10.49
CA ILE A 274 -5.68 21.31 10.19
C ILE A 274 -4.86 22.59 10.21
N LEU A 275 -3.79 22.62 10.99
CA LEU A 275 -2.87 23.74 11.12
C LEU A 275 -1.53 23.44 10.42
N PHE A 276 -0.84 24.51 10.05
CA PHE A 276 0.58 24.46 9.73
C PHE A 276 1.41 24.62 11.03
N HIS A 277 2.68 24.20 10.99
CA HIS A 277 3.57 24.25 12.15
C HIS A 277 3.65 25.65 12.77
N GLU A 278 3.82 26.69 11.96
CA GLU A 278 3.84 28.08 12.41
C GLU A 278 2.56 28.44 13.20
N THR A 279 1.39 28.09 12.65
CA THR A 279 0.09 28.42 13.25
C THR A 279 -0.17 27.66 14.56
N LEU A 280 0.39 26.46 14.74
CA LEU A 280 0.22 25.70 15.99
C LEU A 280 0.77 26.48 17.20
N TYR A 281 1.83 27.27 17.01
CA TYR A 281 2.51 28.04 18.06
C TYR A 281 2.22 29.54 18.03
N GLN A 282 1.43 30.01 17.06
CA GLN A 282 0.95 31.37 17.02
C GLN A 282 -0.16 31.62 18.05
N LYS A 283 -0.31 32.90 18.40
CA LYS A 283 -1.32 33.38 19.35
C LYS A 283 -2.37 34.23 18.65
N SER A 284 -3.59 34.12 19.14
CA SER A 284 -4.67 35.06 18.85
C SER A 284 -4.36 36.46 19.39
N SER A 285 -5.12 37.45 18.92
CA SER A 285 -5.15 38.82 19.45
C SER A 285 -5.39 38.90 20.95
N ASN A 286 -6.02 37.89 21.56
CA ASN A 286 -6.25 37.80 23.01
C ASN A 286 -5.12 37.07 23.77
N GLY A 287 -3.99 36.79 23.11
CA GLY A 287 -2.81 36.16 23.72
C GLY A 287 -2.89 34.64 23.93
N LYS A 288 -4.02 33.99 23.58
CA LYS A 288 -4.18 32.53 23.65
C LYS A 288 -3.58 31.84 22.43
N LEU A 289 -2.96 30.67 22.63
CA LEU A 289 -2.50 29.81 21.54
C LEU A 289 -3.69 29.35 20.68
N PHE A 290 -3.53 29.29 19.36
CA PHE A 290 -4.62 28.87 18.47
C PHE A 290 -5.22 27.50 18.78
N PRO A 291 -4.44 26.46 19.18
CA PRO A 291 -5.01 25.21 19.67
C PRO A 291 -6.01 25.38 20.81
N GLN A 292 -5.77 26.30 21.74
CA GLN A 292 -6.69 26.59 22.84
C GLN A 292 -7.96 27.26 22.33
N VAL A 293 -7.84 28.25 21.45
CA VAL A 293 -8.98 28.96 20.83
C VAL A 293 -9.91 28.01 20.07
N ILE A 294 -9.34 26.99 19.43
CA ILE A 294 -10.07 25.97 18.67
C ILE A 294 -10.72 24.95 19.62
N LYS A 295 -9.98 24.46 20.62
CA LYS A 295 -10.48 23.48 21.61
C LYS A 295 -11.59 24.04 22.50
N GLU A 296 -11.54 25.32 22.85
CA GLU A 296 -12.60 26.00 23.60
C GLU A 296 -13.96 25.99 22.87
N LYS A 297 -13.96 25.82 21.54
CA LYS A 297 -15.18 25.64 20.73
C LYS A 297 -15.59 24.17 20.56
N GLY A 298 -14.88 23.24 21.19
CA GLY A 298 -15.11 21.80 21.03
C GLY A 298 -14.61 21.20 19.71
N ILE A 299 -13.82 21.95 18.94
CA ILE A 299 -13.27 21.52 17.65
C ILE A 299 -11.93 20.81 17.87
N VAL A 300 -11.70 19.71 17.14
CA VAL A 300 -10.45 18.94 17.24
C VAL A 300 -9.33 19.68 16.49
N VAL A 301 -8.12 19.70 17.04
CA VAL A 301 -6.95 20.35 16.43
C VAL A 301 -6.12 19.31 15.70
N GLY A 302 -5.67 19.63 14.49
CA GLY A 302 -4.80 18.78 13.70
C GLY A 302 -3.62 19.52 13.12
N ILE A 303 -2.64 18.77 12.64
CA ILE A 303 -1.35 19.30 12.19
C ILE A 303 -0.90 18.65 10.87
N LYS A 304 -0.46 19.45 9.90
CA LYS A 304 0.24 18.93 8.71
C LYS A 304 1.66 18.50 9.10
N VAL A 305 2.02 17.26 8.79
CA VAL A 305 3.30 16.68 9.21
C VAL A 305 4.23 16.28 8.07
N ASP A 306 3.73 16.20 6.83
CA ASP A 306 4.58 16.01 5.66
C ASP A 306 5.48 17.23 5.39
N LYS A 307 6.66 16.98 4.83
CA LYS A 307 7.67 17.98 4.47
C LYS A 307 7.68 18.29 2.96
N GLY A 308 6.58 18.02 2.27
CA GLY A 308 6.42 18.30 0.83
C GLY A 308 6.90 17.17 -0.08
N THR A 309 6.65 17.37 -1.38
CA THR A 309 6.91 16.41 -2.45
C THR A 309 8.37 16.38 -2.87
N ALA A 310 8.84 15.21 -3.30
CA ALA A 310 10.13 15.02 -3.96
C ALA A 310 9.94 14.21 -5.25
N ALA A 311 10.72 14.53 -6.28
CA ALA A 311 10.63 13.84 -7.57
C ALA A 311 11.06 12.37 -7.45
N LEU A 312 10.35 11.49 -8.15
CA LEU A 312 10.74 10.09 -8.31
C LEU A 312 11.64 9.95 -9.54
N ALA A 313 12.92 9.65 -9.32
CA ALA A 313 13.87 9.44 -10.39
C ALA A 313 13.42 8.32 -11.34
N GLY A 314 13.56 8.54 -12.65
CA GLY A 314 13.12 7.58 -13.67
C GLY A 314 11.61 7.61 -13.98
N THR A 315 10.86 8.59 -13.46
CA THR A 315 9.43 8.77 -13.75
C THR A 315 9.16 10.07 -14.54
N ASP A 316 7.99 10.17 -15.18
CA ASP A 316 7.55 11.36 -15.92
C ASP A 316 6.95 12.43 -14.99
N GLY A 317 7.81 13.08 -14.21
CA GLY A 317 7.42 14.17 -13.31
C GLY A 317 6.52 13.72 -12.15
N GLU A 318 6.59 12.44 -11.76
CA GLU A 318 5.88 11.93 -10.59
C GLU A 318 6.65 12.18 -9.31
N THR A 319 5.95 12.11 -8.18
CA THR A 319 6.50 12.48 -6.88
C THR A 319 6.19 11.46 -5.80
N THR A 320 7.11 11.31 -4.84
CA THR A 320 6.84 10.81 -3.48
C THR A 320 6.82 12.00 -2.51
N VAL A 321 6.68 11.74 -1.21
CA VAL A 321 6.57 12.77 -0.18
C VAL A 321 7.50 12.46 0.98
N GLN A 322 8.17 13.50 1.46
CA GLN A 322 9.17 13.39 2.51
C GLN A 322 8.60 13.74 3.88
N GLY A 323 9.31 13.34 4.94
CA GLY A 323 9.03 13.79 6.30
C GLY A 323 8.93 12.71 7.38
N LEU A 324 9.22 11.44 7.05
CA LEU A 324 9.20 10.33 8.00
C LEU A 324 10.34 10.43 9.04
N ASP A 325 11.47 11.02 8.64
CA ASP A 325 12.61 11.21 9.55
C ASP A 325 12.23 12.14 10.71
N GLY A 326 12.34 11.60 11.93
CA GLY A 326 11.96 12.26 13.18
C GLY A 326 10.45 12.46 13.34
N LEU A 327 9.61 11.75 12.56
CA LEU A 327 8.17 11.92 12.61
C LEU A 327 7.56 11.50 13.95
N SER A 328 8.06 10.43 14.57
CA SER A 328 7.55 9.95 15.86
C SER A 328 7.71 11.01 16.95
N GLU A 329 8.90 11.59 17.06
CA GLU A 329 9.24 12.64 18.02
C GLU A 329 8.40 13.89 17.78
N ARG A 330 8.23 14.28 16.52
CA ARG A 330 7.35 15.40 16.14
C ARG A 330 5.90 15.13 16.50
N CYS A 331 5.37 13.94 16.22
CA CYS A 331 4.01 13.55 16.57
C CYS A 331 3.79 13.57 18.09
N ALA A 332 4.73 13.02 18.87
CA ALA A 332 4.70 13.07 20.33
C ALA A 332 4.66 14.52 20.84
N GLN A 333 5.47 15.40 20.25
CA GLN A 333 5.48 16.82 20.61
C GLN A 333 4.16 17.51 20.25
N TYR A 334 3.67 17.35 19.00
CA TYR A 334 2.39 17.93 18.59
C TYR A 334 1.22 17.42 19.43
N LYS A 335 1.25 16.16 19.86
CA LYS A 335 0.23 15.62 20.77
C LYS A 335 0.22 16.36 22.12
N LYS A 336 1.40 16.62 22.70
CA LYS A 336 1.55 17.44 23.92
C LYS A 336 1.06 18.87 23.72
N ASP A 337 1.31 19.42 22.54
CA ASP A 337 0.93 20.80 22.18
C ASP A 337 -0.54 20.93 21.74
N GLY A 338 -1.29 19.82 21.80
CA GLY A 338 -2.74 19.81 21.67
C GLY A 338 -3.27 19.37 20.31
N ALA A 339 -2.46 18.85 19.40
CA ALA A 339 -2.97 18.18 18.21
C ALA A 339 -3.50 16.78 18.54
N ASP A 340 -4.60 16.38 17.92
CA ASP A 340 -5.26 15.08 18.11
C ASP A 340 -5.40 14.30 16.79
N PHE A 341 -5.08 14.95 15.66
CA PHE A 341 -4.99 14.31 14.34
C PHE A 341 -3.88 14.94 13.50
N ALA A 342 -3.45 14.24 12.46
CA ALA A 342 -2.40 14.67 11.55
C ALA A 342 -2.88 14.60 10.10
N LYS A 343 -2.16 15.28 9.21
CA LYS A 343 -2.38 15.22 7.76
C LYS A 343 -1.07 14.98 7.03
N TRP A 344 -1.10 14.08 6.06
CA TRP A 344 -0.02 13.82 5.11
C TRP A 344 -0.58 13.71 3.71
N ARG A 345 -0.11 14.60 2.82
CA ARG A 345 -0.55 14.63 1.42
C ARG A 345 0.46 13.97 0.51
N CYS A 346 0.02 12.97 -0.25
CA CYS A 346 0.68 12.43 -1.45
C CYS A 346 0.01 12.98 -2.72
N VAL A 347 0.76 13.01 -3.82
CA VAL A 347 0.30 13.57 -5.09
C VAL A 347 0.56 12.59 -6.22
N LEU A 348 -0.48 12.33 -6.99
CA LEU A 348 -0.43 11.51 -8.19
C LEU A 348 -1.01 12.29 -9.36
N LYS A 349 -0.53 11.98 -10.57
CA LYS A 349 -0.94 12.65 -11.82
C LYS A 349 -1.57 11.61 -12.74
N ILE A 350 -2.57 12.04 -13.52
CA ILE A 350 -3.08 11.26 -14.66
C ILE A 350 -2.46 11.79 -15.94
N SER A 351 -1.85 10.91 -16.72
CA SER A 351 -1.44 11.14 -18.10
C SER A 351 -1.49 9.82 -18.87
N ASP A 352 -0.91 9.78 -20.07
CA ASP A 352 -0.79 8.56 -20.87
C ASP A 352 0.00 7.46 -20.14
N SER A 353 1.02 7.86 -19.38
CA SER A 353 1.94 6.95 -18.65
C SER A 353 1.78 7.00 -17.12
N CYS A 354 1.04 7.97 -16.58
CA CYS A 354 0.86 8.18 -15.15
C CYS A 354 -0.60 7.91 -14.69
N PRO A 355 -0.81 7.47 -13.44
CA PRO A 355 0.22 7.19 -12.44
C PRO A 355 0.94 5.87 -12.71
N SER A 356 2.27 5.85 -12.61
CA SER A 356 3.04 4.62 -12.79
C SER A 356 2.89 3.67 -11.59
N GLN A 357 3.21 2.39 -11.79
CA GLN A 357 3.22 1.40 -10.71
C GLN A 357 4.14 1.84 -9.55
N LEU A 358 5.31 2.40 -9.86
CA LEU A 358 6.27 2.90 -8.87
C LEU A 358 5.66 4.02 -8.03
N SER A 359 5.05 5.01 -8.68
CA SER A 359 4.39 6.14 -8.03
C SER A 359 3.25 5.70 -7.10
N ILE A 360 2.42 4.74 -7.54
CA ILE A 360 1.34 4.19 -6.72
C ILE A 360 1.91 3.48 -5.48
N GLN A 361 2.87 2.56 -5.67
CA GLN A 361 3.43 1.75 -4.59
C GLN A 361 4.16 2.60 -3.55
N GLU A 362 4.98 3.53 -4.00
CA GLU A 362 5.76 4.39 -3.11
C GLU A 362 4.86 5.33 -2.29
N ASN A 363 3.88 5.99 -2.93
CA ASN A 363 2.95 6.85 -2.22
C ASN A 363 2.03 6.06 -1.26
N ALA A 364 1.61 4.84 -1.62
CA ALA A 364 0.87 3.98 -0.71
C ALA A 364 1.71 3.57 0.52
N ASN A 365 2.97 3.18 0.30
CA ASN A 365 3.87 2.76 1.37
C ASN A 365 4.21 3.91 2.33
N VAL A 366 4.52 5.11 1.81
CA VAL A 366 4.84 6.26 2.67
C VAL A 366 3.63 6.71 3.49
N LEU A 367 2.42 6.67 2.93
CA LEU A 367 1.17 6.95 3.67
C LEU A 367 0.94 5.94 4.79
N ALA A 368 1.22 4.66 4.56
CA ALA A 368 1.07 3.62 5.57
C ALA A 368 2.07 3.75 6.72
N ARG A 369 3.34 4.05 6.40
CA ARG A 369 4.39 4.38 7.38
C ARG A 369 3.99 5.58 8.23
N TYR A 370 3.55 6.67 7.59
CA TYR A 370 3.06 7.86 8.27
C TYR A 370 1.89 7.54 9.21
N ALA A 371 0.88 6.81 8.72
CA ALA A 371 -0.32 6.50 9.48
C ALA A 371 0.00 5.66 10.73
N SER A 372 0.86 4.64 10.58
CA SER A 372 1.33 3.82 11.69
C SER A 372 2.04 4.66 12.76
N ILE A 373 2.99 5.52 12.37
CA ILE A 373 3.72 6.40 13.31
C ILE A 373 2.78 7.37 14.04
N CYS A 374 1.80 7.95 13.35
CA CYS A 374 0.80 8.83 13.98
C CYS A 374 -0.03 8.10 15.04
N GLN A 375 -0.50 6.89 14.75
CA GLN A 375 -1.32 6.12 15.69
C GLN A 375 -0.55 5.72 16.95
N GLN A 376 0.74 5.38 16.83
CA GLN A 376 1.61 5.13 17.99
C GLN A 376 1.66 6.33 18.95
N ASN A 377 1.59 7.53 18.39
CA ASN A 377 1.68 8.80 19.12
C ASN A 377 0.32 9.42 19.47
N GLY A 378 -0.80 8.70 19.28
CA GLY A 378 -2.14 9.19 19.65
C GLY A 378 -2.70 10.26 18.73
N LEU A 379 -2.25 10.31 17.47
CA LEU A 379 -2.79 11.18 16.43
C LEU A 379 -3.57 10.34 15.41
N VAL A 380 -4.81 10.73 15.12
CA VAL A 380 -5.59 10.16 14.00
C VAL A 380 -4.93 10.58 12.68
N PRO A 381 -4.43 9.68 11.83
CA PRO A 381 -3.87 10.07 10.54
C PRO A 381 -4.97 10.31 9.51
N ILE A 382 -5.00 11.50 8.92
CA ILE A 382 -5.67 11.75 7.65
C ILE A 382 -4.72 11.31 6.54
N VAL A 383 -5.14 10.30 5.79
CA VAL A 383 -4.43 9.72 4.64
C VAL A 383 -4.93 10.43 3.38
N GLU A 384 -4.08 11.24 2.74
CA GLU A 384 -4.45 12.06 1.57
C GLU A 384 -3.69 11.64 0.30
N PRO A 385 -4.16 10.63 -0.45
CA PRO A 385 -3.64 10.29 -1.77
C PRO A 385 -4.35 11.12 -2.85
N GLU A 386 -3.90 12.36 -3.06
CA GLU A 386 -4.54 13.26 -4.04
C GLU A 386 -4.13 12.89 -5.47
N ILE A 387 -5.11 12.48 -6.28
CA ILE A 387 -4.95 12.44 -7.73
C ILE A 387 -5.35 13.80 -8.29
N LEU A 388 -4.40 14.46 -8.98
CA LEU A 388 -4.58 15.80 -9.51
C LEU A 388 -5.60 15.81 -10.65
N PRO A 389 -6.45 16.86 -10.75
CA PRO A 389 -7.38 17.03 -11.86
C PRO A 389 -6.69 17.59 -13.12
N ASP A 390 -5.37 17.80 -13.12
CA ASP A 390 -4.62 18.26 -14.29
C ASP A 390 -4.76 17.29 -15.47
N GLY A 391 -4.97 17.83 -16.67
CA GLY A 391 -5.14 17.07 -17.91
C GLY A 391 -6.55 17.14 -18.50
N ASP A 392 -6.75 16.44 -19.61
CA ASP A 392 -7.98 16.39 -20.42
C ASP A 392 -8.74 15.05 -20.29
N HIS A 393 -8.26 14.17 -19.41
CA HIS A 393 -8.85 12.86 -19.13
C HIS A 393 -10.33 12.94 -18.73
N ASP A 394 -11.10 11.92 -19.09
CA ASP A 394 -12.53 11.86 -18.75
C ASP A 394 -12.78 11.37 -17.31
N LEU A 395 -14.06 11.35 -16.92
CA LEU A 395 -14.50 10.93 -15.60
C LEU A 395 -14.13 9.46 -15.33
N GLN A 396 -14.25 8.60 -16.33
CA GLN A 396 -14.00 7.16 -16.26
C GLN A 396 -12.52 6.87 -16.00
N ARG A 397 -11.62 7.60 -16.66
CA ARG A 397 -10.17 7.50 -16.44
C ARG A 397 -9.80 7.92 -15.02
N CYS A 398 -10.39 9.00 -14.52
CA CYS A 398 -10.20 9.42 -13.12
C CYS A 398 -10.73 8.36 -12.15
N GLN A 399 -11.90 7.77 -12.42
CA GLN A 399 -12.46 6.69 -11.61
C GLN A 399 -11.52 5.48 -11.56
N TYR A 400 -11.03 5.04 -12.72
CA TYR A 400 -10.08 3.93 -12.83
C TYR A 400 -8.81 4.19 -12.02
N ALA A 401 -8.18 5.35 -12.20
CA ALA A 401 -6.98 5.72 -11.46
C ALA A 401 -7.24 5.76 -9.95
N THR A 402 -8.38 6.32 -9.53
CA THR A 402 -8.80 6.42 -8.12
C THR A 402 -8.96 5.03 -7.51
N GLU A 403 -9.62 4.09 -8.21
CA GLU A 403 -9.78 2.71 -7.76
C GLU A 403 -8.41 2.01 -7.59
N LYS A 404 -7.49 2.17 -8.55
CA LYS A 404 -6.16 1.56 -8.45
C LYS A 404 -5.31 2.12 -7.31
N VAL A 405 -5.32 3.44 -7.13
CA VAL A 405 -4.57 4.10 -6.07
C VAL A 405 -5.14 3.73 -4.70
N LEU A 406 -6.46 3.79 -4.51
CA LEU A 406 -7.06 3.47 -3.21
C LEU A 406 -6.90 2.00 -2.84
N ALA A 407 -6.99 1.07 -3.80
CA ALA A 407 -6.72 -0.34 -3.55
C ALA A 407 -5.28 -0.55 -3.03
N ALA A 408 -4.29 0.09 -3.65
CA ALA A 408 -2.90 0.03 -3.22
C ALA A 408 -2.70 0.67 -1.83
N VAL A 409 -3.32 1.82 -1.58
CA VAL A 409 -3.27 2.49 -0.27
C VAL A 409 -3.83 1.60 0.83
N TYR A 410 -5.03 1.04 0.68
CA TYR A 410 -5.60 0.19 1.75
C TYR A 410 -4.87 -1.13 1.93
N LYS A 411 -4.28 -1.70 0.87
CA LYS A 411 -3.36 -2.83 1.01
C LYS A 411 -2.14 -2.45 1.85
N ALA A 412 -1.49 -1.31 1.56
CA ALA A 412 -0.36 -0.84 2.34
C ALA A 412 -0.74 -0.50 3.79
N LEU A 413 -1.89 0.14 4.04
CA LEU A 413 -2.39 0.39 5.39
C LEU A 413 -2.57 -0.93 6.18
N SER A 414 -3.09 -1.97 5.53
CA SER A 414 -3.21 -3.31 6.12
C SER A 414 -1.85 -3.91 6.44
N ASP A 415 -0.89 -3.84 5.52
CA ASP A 415 0.45 -4.39 5.67
C ASP A 415 1.23 -3.73 6.82
N HIS A 416 0.98 -2.45 7.08
CA HIS A 416 1.59 -1.69 8.19
C HIS A 416 0.73 -1.70 9.46
N HIS A 417 -0.26 -2.59 9.54
CA HIS A 417 -1.10 -2.82 10.72
C HIS A 417 -1.87 -1.58 11.21
N VAL A 418 -2.24 -0.69 10.28
CA VAL A 418 -2.96 0.54 10.60
C VAL A 418 -4.38 0.22 11.04
N TYR A 419 -4.78 0.77 12.20
CA TYR A 419 -6.12 0.59 12.76
C TYR A 419 -7.12 1.53 12.09
N LEU A 420 -7.91 1.02 11.14
CA LEU A 420 -8.75 1.83 10.24
C LEU A 420 -9.85 2.64 10.96
N GLU A 421 -10.40 2.14 12.05
CA GLU A 421 -11.42 2.83 12.85
C GLU A 421 -10.87 4.10 13.53
N GLY A 422 -9.55 4.26 13.55
CA GLY A 422 -8.82 5.42 14.04
C GLY A 422 -8.06 6.17 12.93
N THR A 423 -8.51 6.11 11.68
CA THR A 423 -8.00 6.91 10.56
C THR A 423 -9.11 7.74 9.92
N LEU A 424 -8.73 8.64 8.99
CA LEU A 424 -9.66 9.26 8.04
C LEU A 424 -9.02 9.25 6.64
N LEU A 425 -9.84 9.12 5.60
CA LEU A 425 -9.38 9.25 4.22
C LEU A 425 -9.68 10.65 3.70
N LYS A 426 -8.73 11.28 3.00
CA LYS A 426 -8.94 12.54 2.28
C LYS A 426 -8.58 12.36 0.81
N PRO A 427 -9.49 11.78 0.00
CA PRO A 427 -9.24 11.56 -1.41
C PRO A 427 -9.71 12.78 -2.22
N ASN A 428 -9.29 12.83 -3.49
CA ASN A 428 -10.00 13.61 -4.51
C ASN A 428 -11.43 13.07 -4.70
N MET A 429 -12.35 13.94 -5.10
CA MET A 429 -13.57 13.48 -5.76
C MET A 429 -13.20 12.92 -7.14
N VAL A 430 -14.01 12.00 -7.67
CA VAL A 430 -13.82 11.49 -9.03
C VAL A 430 -14.45 12.51 -9.98
N THR A 431 -13.61 13.33 -10.60
CA THR A 431 -14.00 14.35 -11.59
C THR A 431 -13.21 14.16 -12.87
N ALA A 432 -13.75 14.61 -14.00
CA ALA A 432 -12.96 14.72 -15.21
C ALA A 432 -11.81 15.73 -15.03
N GLY A 433 -10.79 15.62 -15.88
CA GLY A 433 -9.67 16.54 -15.91
C GLY A 433 -10.12 17.96 -16.19
N GLN A 434 -9.37 18.94 -15.69
CA GLN A 434 -9.69 20.36 -15.77
C GLN A 434 -9.84 20.84 -17.23
N ALA A 435 -9.06 20.26 -18.14
CA ALA A 435 -9.08 20.54 -19.58
C ALA A 435 -10.01 19.60 -20.36
N CYS A 436 -10.75 18.70 -19.70
CA CYS A 436 -11.67 17.80 -20.37
C CYS A 436 -12.79 18.61 -21.07
N PRO A 437 -13.03 18.39 -22.38
CA PRO A 437 -14.06 19.13 -23.11
C PRO A 437 -15.47 18.76 -22.65
N LYS A 438 -15.66 17.54 -22.15
CA LYS A 438 -16.95 17.08 -21.62
C LYS A 438 -17.11 17.52 -20.17
N ARG A 439 -18.21 18.22 -19.89
CA ARG A 439 -18.65 18.54 -18.53
C ARG A 439 -19.56 17.44 -18.00
N TYR A 440 -19.46 17.20 -16.70
CA TYR A 440 -20.23 16.19 -15.98
C TYR A 440 -21.06 16.87 -14.90
N THR A 441 -22.24 16.33 -14.65
CA THR A 441 -23.15 16.78 -13.61
C THR A 441 -22.66 16.36 -12.22
N PRO A 442 -23.07 17.06 -11.14
CA PRO A 442 -22.79 16.63 -9.77
C PRO A 442 -23.25 15.19 -9.48
N GLU A 443 -24.35 14.74 -10.08
CA GLU A 443 -24.89 13.38 -9.94
C GLU A 443 -23.96 12.34 -10.59
N GLU A 444 -23.39 12.62 -11.76
CA GLU A 444 -22.40 11.75 -12.40
C GLU A 444 -21.09 11.68 -11.58
N VAL A 445 -20.59 12.83 -11.10
CA VAL A 445 -19.45 12.90 -10.19
C VAL A 445 -19.72 12.09 -8.91
N ALA A 446 -20.91 12.22 -8.35
CA ALA A 446 -21.33 11.48 -7.16
C ALA A 446 -21.36 9.97 -7.38
N MET A 447 -21.94 9.52 -8.49
CA MET A 447 -22.02 8.11 -8.83
C MET A 447 -20.62 7.50 -9.00
N ALA A 448 -19.75 8.17 -9.77
CA ALA A 448 -18.38 7.71 -10.00
C ALA A 448 -17.57 7.68 -8.70
N THR A 449 -17.69 8.73 -7.88
CA THR A 449 -16.99 8.85 -6.59
C THR A 449 -17.44 7.75 -5.62
N VAL A 450 -18.74 7.61 -5.36
CA VAL A 450 -19.23 6.61 -4.39
C VAL A 450 -18.97 5.19 -4.89
N THR A 451 -19.01 4.95 -6.20
CA THR A 451 -18.64 3.65 -6.78
C THR A 451 -17.17 3.31 -6.53
N ALA A 452 -16.24 4.23 -6.82
CA ALA A 452 -14.82 4.01 -6.60
C ALA A 452 -14.50 3.72 -5.12
N LEU A 453 -15.12 4.47 -4.21
CA LEU A 453 -14.97 4.26 -2.77
C LEU A 453 -15.54 2.90 -2.34
N SER A 454 -16.74 2.56 -2.81
CA SER A 454 -17.40 1.27 -2.50
C SER A 454 -16.59 0.05 -2.93
N ARG A 455 -15.77 0.18 -3.98
CA ARG A 455 -14.91 -0.89 -4.50
C ARG A 455 -13.59 -1.04 -3.77
N THR A 456 -13.18 -0.07 -2.95
CA THR A 456 -11.78 0.01 -2.47
C THR A 456 -11.62 0.32 -0.99
N VAL A 457 -12.56 1.06 -0.39
CA VAL A 457 -12.47 1.48 1.02
C VAL A 457 -13.12 0.42 1.91
N PRO A 458 -12.46 -0.08 2.97
CA PRO A 458 -13.08 -0.96 3.95
C PRO A 458 -14.11 -0.22 4.82
N ALA A 459 -15.23 -0.87 5.16
CA ALA A 459 -16.31 -0.28 5.97
C ALA A 459 -15.90 0.16 7.39
N ALA A 460 -14.74 -0.29 7.89
CA ALA A 460 -14.20 0.06 9.21
C ALA A 460 -13.74 1.53 9.31
N VAL A 461 -13.40 2.16 8.18
CA VAL A 461 -13.03 3.59 8.18
C VAL A 461 -14.20 4.41 8.74
N PRO A 462 -13.99 5.41 9.61
CA PRO A 462 -15.11 6.15 10.18
C PRO A 462 -15.64 7.23 9.23
N GLY A 463 -14.77 7.82 8.41
CA GLY A 463 -15.16 8.87 7.48
C GLY A 463 -14.15 9.19 6.39
N ILE A 464 -14.69 9.81 5.34
CA ILE A 464 -13.99 10.26 4.14
C ILE A 464 -14.23 11.76 4.04
N CYS A 465 -13.16 12.56 4.13
CA CYS A 465 -13.21 14.02 4.13
C CYS A 465 -12.59 14.54 2.84
N PHE A 466 -13.39 14.75 1.79
CA PHE A 466 -12.88 15.09 0.46
C PHE A 466 -12.04 16.38 0.46
N LEU A 467 -10.95 16.39 -0.30
CA LEU A 467 -10.31 17.63 -0.72
C LEU A 467 -11.14 18.28 -1.82
N SER A 468 -11.15 19.62 -1.88
CA SER A 468 -11.86 20.35 -2.93
C SER A 468 -11.07 20.43 -4.25
N GLY A 469 -9.76 20.19 -4.22
CA GLY A 469 -8.90 20.33 -5.39
C GLY A 469 -9.03 21.74 -5.99
N GLY A 470 -9.20 21.81 -7.31
CA GLY A 470 -9.41 23.05 -8.07
C GLY A 470 -10.87 23.51 -8.22
N GLN A 471 -11.83 22.80 -7.60
CA GLN A 471 -13.25 23.14 -7.69
C GLN A 471 -13.52 24.54 -7.12
N SER A 472 -14.55 25.21 -7.67
CA SER A 472 -15.08 26.43 -7.05
C SER A 472 -15.71 26.14 -5.68
N GLU A 473 -15.97 27.19 -4.88
CA GLU A 473 -16.62 27.01 -3.56
C GLU A 473 -18.02 26.39 -3.70
N GLU A 474 -18.75 26.79 -4.74
CA GLU A 474 -20.09 26.26 -5.01
C GLU A 474 -20.04 24.84 -5.55
N GLU A 475 -19.18 24.57 -6.53
CA GLU A 475 -19.02 23.24 -7.14
C GLU A 475 -18.65 22.18 -6.10
N ALA A 476 -17.71 22.50 -5.20
CA ALA A 476 -17.33 21.61 -4.10
C ALA A 476 -18.53 21.25 -3.19
N SER A 477 -19.46 22.19 -3.01
CA SER A 477 -20.67 21.99 -2.21
C SER A 477 -21.70 21.14 -2.94
N LEU A 478 -21.93 21.44 -4.22
CA LEU A 478 -22.88 20.73 -5.07
C LEU A 478 -22.46 19.27 -5.24
N ASN A 479 -21.18 19.02 -5.52
CA ASN A 479 -20.64 17.67 -5.65
C ASN A 479 -20.71 16.91 -4.33
N LEU A 480 -20.33 17.52 -3.19
CA LEU A 480 -20.45 16.88 -1.88
C LEU A 480 -21.92 16.55 -1.53
N ASN A 481 -22.85 17.44 -1.86
CA ASN A 481 -24.27 17.24 -1.65
C ASN A 481 -24.79 16.07 -2.50
N ALA A 482 -24.44 16.04 -3.78
CA ALA A 482 -24.81 14.95 -4.68
C ALA A 482 -24.22 13.61 -4.22
N ILE A 483 -22.96 13.60 -3.73
CA ILE A 483 -22.31 12.42 -3.15
C ILE A 483 -23.12 11.87 -1.96
N ASN A 484 -23.57 12.74 -1.05
CA ASN A 484 -24.39 12.31 0.09
C ASN A 484 -25.81 11.89 -0.31
N ARG A 485 -26.35 12.44 -1.39
CA ARG A 485 -27.66 12.07 -1.97
C ARG A 485 -27.61 10.84 -2.88
N SER A 486 -26.42 10.34 -3.23
CA SER A 486 -26.26 9.14 -4.06
C SER A 486 -27.06 7.97 -3.49
N PRO A 487 -27.76 7.16 -4.30
CA PRO A 487 -28.54 6.03 -3.82
C PRO A 487 -27.67 4.83 -3.38
N LEU A 488 -26.37 4.84 -3.69
CA LEU A 488 -25.48 3.74 -3.35
C LEU A 488 -25.23 3.60 -1.84
N PRO A 489 -24.93 2.40 -1.32
CA PRO A 489 -24.54 2.20 0.06
C PRO A 489 -23.28 3.00 0.44
N LYS A 490 -23.31 3.62 1.61
CA LYS A 490 -22.22 4.47 2.14
C LYS A 490 -22.01 4.14 3.63
N PRO A 491 -21.18 3.15 3.98
CA PRO A 491 -20.96 2.77 5.38
C PRO A 491 -20.12 3.81 6.15
N TRP A 492 -19.47 4.75 5.45
CA TRP A 492 -18.67 5.85 5.99
C TRP A 492 -19.46 7.16 6.08
N LYS A 493 -19.03 8.07 6.95
CA LYS A 493 -19.41 9.48 6.83
C LYS A 493 -18.69 10.12 5.64
N LEU A 494 -19.43 10.76 4.74
CA LEU A 494 -18.88 11.48 3.58
C LEU A 494 -18.97 12.98 3.83
N SER A 495 -17.83 13.62 4.10
CA SER A 495 -17.74 15.01 4.49
C SER A 495 -16.60 15.73 3.76
N PHE A 496 -16.20 16.90 4.21
CA PHE A 496 -15.21 17.77 3.56
C PHE A 496 -13.96 17.97 4.42
N SER A 497 -12.82 18.15 3.76
CA SER A 497 -11.61 18.75 4.30
C SER A 497 -11.12 19.82 3.33
N PHE A 498 -11.70 21.00 3.45
CA PHE A 498 -11.58 22.06 2.45
C PHE A 498 -10.66 23.18 2.92
N GLY A 499 -9.73 23.57 2.05
CA GLY A 499 -8.92 24.78 2.19
C GLY A 499 -9.54 25.90 1.37
N ARG A 500 -9.19 25.95 0.07
CA ARG A 500 -9.70 26.96 -0.88
C ARG A 500 -11.24 27.07 -0.86
N ALA A 501 -11.96 25.94 -0.89
CA ALA A 501 -13.43 25.94 -0.93
C ALA A 501 -14.15 26.44 0.36
N LEU A 502 -13.40 26.73 1.44
CA LEU A 502 -13.90 27.39 2.64
C LEU A 502 -13.34 28.81 2.83
N GLN A 503 -12.22 29.12 2.19
CA GLN A 503 -11.45 30.33 2.48
C GLN A 503 -11.43 31.34 1.34
N ALA A 504 -11.77 30.98 0.10
CA ALA A 504 -11.57 31.86 -1.06
C ALA A 504 -12.39 33.15 -0.94
N SER A 505 -13.70 33.05 -0.66
CA SER A 505 -14.55 34.23 -0.44
C SER A 505 -14.17 34.99 0.82
N ALA A 506 -13.76 34.30 1.88
CA ALA A 506 -13.31 34.95 3.11
C ALA A 506 -12.04 35.77 2.89
N LEU A 507 -11.06 35.22 2.17
CA LEU A 507 -9.81 35.89 1.83
C LEU A 507 -10.07 37.10 0.92
N ALA A 508 -10.93 36.94 -0.10
CA ALA A 508 -11.33 38.03 -0.99
C ALA A 508 -12.05 39.15 -0.25
N ALA A 509 -12.96 38.82 0.68
CA ALA A 509 -13.68 39.79 1.49
C ALA A 509 -12.74 40.53 2.47
N TRP A 510 -11.74 39.86 3.04
CA TRP A 510 -10.77 40.48 3.93
C TRP A 510 -9.89 41.50 3.20
N ALA A 511 -9.33 41.12 2.04
CA ALA A 511 -8.46 41.98 1.23
C ALA A 511 -7.28 42.64 1.98
N GLY A 512 -6.82 42.02 3.09
CA GLY A 512 -5.73 42.54 3.92
C GLY A 512 -6.10 43.66 4.87
N LYS A 513 -7.38 44.02 4.95
CA LYS A 513 -7.84 45.21 5.67
C LYS A 513 -8.53 44.84 6.99
N PRO A 514 -8.03 45.30 8.15
CA PRO A 514 -8.62 44.98 9.45
C PRO A 514 -10.11 45.34 9.57
N GLU A 515 -10.54 46.43 8.92
CA GLU A 515 -11.94 46.88 8.90
C GLU A 515 -12.90 45.88 8.22
N ASN A 516 -12.38 44.96 7.39
CA ASN A 516 -13.16 43.94 6.69
C ASN A 516 -13.32 42.63 7.48
N LEU A 517 -12.88 42.58 8.75
CA LEU A 517 -12.94 41.40 9.61
C LEU A 517 -14.32 40.72 9.55
N LYS A 518 -15.38 41.49 9.81
CA LYS A 518 -16.75 40.98 9.88
C LYS A 518 -17.22 40.37 8.55
N ALA A 519 -16.98 41.06 7.43
CA ALA A 519 -17.38 40.58 6.11
C ALA A 519 -16.68 39.26 5.74
N SER A 520 -15.40 39.12 6.10
CA SER A 520 -14.63 37.91 5.88
C SER A 520 -15.13 36.74 6.75
N GLN A 521 -15.40 37.00 8.03
CA GLN A 521 -15.97 35.99 8.93
C GLN A 521 -17.35 35.52 8.49
N GLU A 522 -18.22 36.44 8.06
CA GLU A 522 -19.54 36.11 7.49
C GLU A 522 -19.42 35.22 6.25
N ALA A 523 -18.48 35.52 5.35
CA ALA A 523 -18.22 34.69 4.16
C ALA A 523 -17.75 33.28 4.54
N PHE A 524 -16.81 33.16 5.48
CA PHE A 524 -16.34 31.87 5.99
C PHE A 524 -17.47 31.06 6.64
N VAL A 525 -18.23 31.67 7.56
CA VAL A 525 -19.34 31.00 8.26
C VAL A 525 -20.43 30.57 7.28
N LYS A 526 -20.76 31.40 6.28
CA LYS A 526 -21.71 31.03 5.21
C LYS A 526 -21.23 29.76 4.50
N ARG A 527 -19.96 29.72 4.08
CA ARG A 527 -19.40 28.56 3.38
C ARG A 527 -19.34 27.30 4.25
N ALA A 528 -19.02 27.43 5.54
CA ALA A 528 -19.03 26.32 6.48
C ALA A 528 -20.45 25.74 6.66
N LYS A 529 -21.48 26.59 6.81
CA LYS A 529 -22.88 26.15 6.93
C LYS A 529 -23.39 25.45 5.67
N ILE A 530 -23.05 25.97 4.49
CA ILE A 530 -23.42 25.32 3.22
C ILE A 530 -22.78 23.92 3.13
N ASN A 531 -21.49 23.80 3.43
CA ASN A 531 -20.81 22.51 3.38
C ASN A 531 -21.31 21.54 4.47
N SER A 532 -21.76 22.07 5.62
CA SER A 532 -22.46 21.27 6.65
C SER A 532 -23.76 20.66 6.13
N LEU A 533 -24.57 21.45 5.41
CA LEU A 533 -25.78 20.95 4.75
C LEU A 533 -25.45 19.95 3.63
N ALA A 534 -24.40 20.22 2.83
CA ALA A 534 -23.96 19.32 1.77
C ALA A 534 -23.49 17.96 2.32
N ALA A 535 -22.79 17.95 3.47
CA ALA A 535 -22.40 16.73 4.17
C ALA A 535 -23.60 15.92 4.72
N LYS A 536 -24.80 16.52 4.78
CA LYS A 536 -26.06 15.85 5.13
C LYS A 536 -26.90 15.50 3.90
N GLY A 537 -26.51 15.94 2.70
CA GLY A 537 -27.34 15.83 1.49
C GLY A 537 -28.55 16.78 1.48
N GLU A 538 -28.52 17.83 2.29
CA GLU A 538 -29.62 18.78 2.52
C GLU A 538 -29.36 20.16 1.86
N TYR A 539 -28.24 20.32 1.17
CA TYR A 539 -27.93 21.59 0.53
C TYR A 539 -28.79 21.79 -0.72
N VAL A 540 -29.44 22.94 -0.78
CA VAL A 540 -30.22 23.42 -1.93
C VAL A 540 -29.60 24.73 -2.38
N ALA A 541 -29.09 24.77 -3.61
CA ALA A 541 -28.57 26.01 -4.19
C ALA A 541 -29.72 27.00 -4.43
N SER A 542 -29.53 28.25 -4.04
CA SER A 542 -30.56 29.31 -4.14
C SER A 542 -30.68 29.92 -5.55
N GLY A 543 -30.02 29.34 -6.56
CA GLY A 543 -29.99 29.86 -7.94
C GLY A 543 -29.25 31.20 -8.13
N THR A 544 -28.69 31.77 -7.05
CA THR A 544 -27.97 33.05 -7.03
C THR A 544 -26.57 32.85 -6.47
N THR A 545 -25.76 32.05 -7.16
CA THR A 545 -24.33 31.89 -6.85
C THR A 545 -23.63 33.19 -7.23
N LYS A 546 -22.94 33.84 -6.27
CA LYS A 546 -22.17 35.05 -6.59
C LYS A 546 -21.01 34.67 -7.51
N ALA A 547 -20.61 35.57 -8.42
CA ALA A 547 -19.51 35.30 -9.36
C ALA A 547 -18.22 34.83 -8.68
N ALA A 548 -17.93 35.33 -7.46
CA ALA A 548 -16.78 34.90 -6.66
C ALA A 548 -16.87 33.44 -6.17
N GLU A 549 -18.08 32.94 -5.89
CA GLU A 549 -18.33 31.58 -5.39
C GLU A 549 -18.27 30.54 -6.53
N ALA A 550 -18.55 30.97 -7.76
CA ALA A 550 -18.52 30.15 -8.98
C ALA A 550 -17.15 30.13 -9.68
N GLN A 551 -16.19 30.96 -9.24
CA GLN A 551 -14.88 31.04 -9.88
C GLN A 551 -14.06 29.77 -9.62
N SER A 552 -13.51 29.17 -10.67
CA SER A 552 -12.60 28.04 -10.53
C SER A 552 -11.40 28.41 -9.64
N LEU A 553 -11.08 27.54 -8.69
CA LEU A 553 -9.97 27.72 -7.77
C LEU A 553 -8.72 26.96 -8.23
N PHE A 554 -8.76 26.37 -9.42
CA PHE A 554 -7.70 25.56 -9.99
C PHE A 554 -6.38 26.33 -10.13
N THR A 555 -5.28 25.61 -9.98
CA THR A 555 -3.93 26.10 -10.24
C THR A 555 -3.16 24.90 -10.74
N ALA A 556 -2.62 25.00 -11.96
CA ALA A 556 -1.90 23.90 -12.60
C ALA A 556 -0.73 23.45 -11.73
N SER A 557 -0.53 22.14 -11.63
CA SER A 557 0.56 21.52 -10.85
C SER A 557 0.66 22.04 -9.42
N TYR A 558 -0.47 22.16 -8.72
CA TYR A 558 -0.53 22.77 -7.40
C TYR A 558 0.31 22.01 -6.35
N THR A 559 1.34 22.67 -5.83
CA THR A 559 2.20 22.21 -4.73
C THR A 559 1.95 23.03 -3.46
N TYR A 560 1.89 22.37 -2.30
CA TYR A 560 1.68 23.01 -0.98
C TYR A 560 2.96 23.58 -0.37
#